data_AF-A0A368UJ13-F1
#
_entry.id   AF-A0A368UJ13-F1
#
_cell.length_a   1.000
_cell.length_b   1.000
_cell.length_c   1.000
_cell.angle_alpha   90.00
_cell.angle_beta   90.00
_cell.angle_gamma   90.00
#
_symmetry.space_group_name_H-M   'P 1'
#
loop_
_entity.id
_entity.type
_entity.pdbx_description
1 polymer ?
#
loop_
_entity_poly.entity_id
_entity_poly.type
_entity_poly.pdbx_seq_one_letter_code
_entity_poly.pdbx_strand_id
1 'polypeptide(L)'
;MKKIIIFLSILLSTGFFVACDEELEVWDSETLEYSGRWHFKVQGENGDVVKEYGSHTLHTYNSAANVEDELWLDDVNNVLNIRVKFDISGDPTNFKSVDVSESAAGENVKDYPAPAATPEEGATAVEDNFFNKATILEGKVLKGAGVSKTGDPVDSIYLKLNLFAGEVVYNSVFDDVTETYVWDEGTFSYYPESDSVVVLSGTMYTGFPEDEY
;
A
#
# COMPACT_ATOMS: atom_id res chain seq x y z
N MET A 1 -38.58 -59.13 23.35
CA MET A 1 -37.14 -58.92 23.04
C MET A 1 -36.90 -58.32 21.66
N LYS A 2 -37.47 -58.86 20.57
CA LYS A 2 -37.33 -58.29 19.19
C LYS A 2 -37.68 -56.79 19.03
N LYS A 3 -38.71 -56.28 19.72
CA LYS A 3 -39.14 -54.86 19.63
C LYS A 3 -38.23 -53.87 20.40
N ILE A 4 -37.54 -54.34 21.44
CA ILE A 4 -36.60 -53.52 22.23
C ILE A 4 -35.27 -53.37 21.48
N ILE A 5 -34.84 -54.41 20.76
CA ILE A 5 -33.63 -54.39 19.93
C ILE A 5 -33.76 -53.38 18.77
N ILE A 6 -34.95 -53.24 18.18
CA ILE A 6 -35.23 -52.26 17.11
C ILE A 6 -35.18 -50.81 17.64
N PHE A 7 -35.74 -50.56 18.83
CA PHE A 7 -35.66 -49.22 19.44
C PHE A 7 -34.22 -48.85 19.83
N LEU A 8 -33.43 -49.82 20.28
CA LEU A 8 -32.02 -49.61 20.62
C LEU A 8 -31.15 -49.39 19.38
N SER A 9 -31.44 -50.05 18.24
CA SER A 9 -30.69 -49.82 16.99
C SER A 9 -31.02 -48.48 16.34
N ILE A 10 -32.26 -47.98 16.48
CA ILE A 10 -32.65 -46.66 15.98
C ILE A 10 -31.96 -45.55 16.81
N LEU A 11 -31.91 -45.69 18.13
CA LEU A 11 -31.24 -44.73 19.01
C LEU A 11 -29.71 -44.71 18.84
N LEU A 12 -29.11 -45.85 18.48
CA LEU A 12 -27.68 -45.93 18.18
C LEU A 12 -27.35 -45.36 16.79
N SER A 13 -28.30 -45.38 15.85
CA SER A 13 -28.10 -44.86 14.48
C SER A 13 -28.17 -43.33 14.37
N THR A 14 -28.77 -42.64 15.34
CA THR A 14 -28.89 -41.17 15.35
C THR A 14 -27.68 -40.44 15.95
N GLY A 15 -26.69 -41.15 16.51
CA GLY A 15 -25.52 -40.56 17.17
C GLY A 15 -24.25 -40.40 16.33
N PHE A 16 -24.24 -40.88 15.08
CA PHE A 16 -23.01 -40.98 14.26
C PHE A 16 -22.81 -39.85 13.23
N PHE A 17 -23.66 -38.82 13.19
CA PHE A 17 -23.59 -37.76 12.17
C PHE A 17 -23.27 -36.36 12.71
N VAL A 18 -22.78 -36.23 13.95
CA VAL A 18 -22.10 -34.98 14.36
C VAL A 18 -20.67 -35.07 13.82
N ALA A 19 -20.52 -34.85 12.52
CA ALA A 19 -19.24 -34.42 11.99
C ALA A 19 -18.99 -33.03 12.59
N CYS A 20 -18.18 -32.96 13.64
CA CYS A 20 -17.47 -31.74 13.99
C CYS A 20 -16.49 -31.50 12.85
N ASP A 21 -16.94 -30.85 11.78
CA ASP A 21 -16.00 -30.11 10.94
C ASP A 21 -15.44 -29.03 11.86
N GLU A 22 -14.20 -29.20 12.30
CA GLU A 22 -13.48 -28.10 12.93
C GLU A 22 -13.46 -26.96 11.91
N GLU A 23 -14.05 -25.82 12.27
CA GLU A 23 -13.91 -24.62 11.45
C GLU A 23 -12.41 -24.36 11.34
N LEU A 24 -11.88 -24.49 10.11
CA LEU A 24 -10.48 -24.22 9.86
C LEU A 24 -10.22 -22.77 10.22
N GLU A 25 -9.36 -22.55 11.22
CA GLU A 25 -8.88 -21.23 11.56
C GLU A 25 -8.08 -20.71 10.37
N VAL A 26 -8.67 -19.76 9.63
CA VAL A 26 -7.96 -19.03 8.58
C VAL A 26 -7.05 -18.04 9.29
N TRP A 27 -5.74 -18.23 9.14
CA TRP A 27 -4.76 -17.31 9.71
C TRP A 27 -4.74 -16.03 8.88
N ASP A 28 -5.37 -15.01 9.43
CA ASP A 28 -5.38 -13.68 8.86
C ASP A 28 -4.13 -12.89 9.31
N SER A 29 -3.71 -11.94 8.47
CA SER A 29 -2.68 -10.97 8.87
C SER A 29 -3.26 -9.95 9.85
N GLU A 30 -2.43 -9.39 10.73
CA GLU A 30 -2.91 -8.40 11.72
C GLU A 30 -3.54 -7.16 11.05
N THR A 31 -3.05 -6.77 9.88
CA THR A 31 -3.56 -5.60 9.13
C THR A 31 -4.55 -5.96 8.03
N LEU A 32 -5.22 -7.13 8.10
CA LEU A 32 -6.09 -7.61 7.01
C LEU A 32 -7.13 -6.56 6.60
N GLU A 33 -7.77 -5.90 7.57
CA GLU A 33 -8.82 -4.91 7.31
C GLU A 33 -8.33 -3.62 6.64
N TYR A 34 -7.03 -3.35 6.69
CA TYR A 34 -6.39 -2.23 6.00
C TYR A 34 -5.85 -2.64 4.62
N SER A 35 -5.68 -3.94 4.39
CA SER A 35 -4.92 -4.49 3.28
C SER A 35 -5.80 -4.74 2.05
N GLY A 36 -5.24 -4.54 0.86
CA GLY A 36 -5.97 -4.73 -0.37
C GLY A 36 -5.21 -4.24 -1.60
N ARG A 37 -5.78 -4.56 -2.76
CA ARG A 37 -5.43 -3.94 -4.04
C ARG A 37 -6.54 -2.99 -4.42
N TRP A 38 -6.18 -1.79 -4.82
CA TRP A 38 -7.12 -0.70 -5.05
C TRP A 38 -6.93 -0.11 -6.44
N HIS A 39 -8.03 0.11 -7.16
CA HIS A 39 -8.08 1.10 -8.21
C HIS A 39 -8.22 2.46 -7.54
N PHE A 40 -7.36 3.42 -7.90
CA PHE A 40 -7.35 4.71 -7.23
C PHE A 40 -7.22 5.86 -8.23
N LYS A 41 -7.55 7.04 -7.76
CA LYS A 41 -7.25 8.33 -8.37
C LYS A 41 -6.52 9.21 -7.36
N VAL A 42 -5.77 10.17 -7.86
CA VAL A 42 -5.00 11.13 -7.05
C VAL A 42 -5.56 12.53 -7.28
N GLN A 43 -5.82 13.22 -6.18
CA GLN A 43 -6.24 14.61 -6.16
C GLN A 43 -5.29 15.42 -5.30
N GLY A 44 -5.05 16.68 -5.64
CA GLY A 44 -4.40 17.62 -4.74
C GLY A 44 -5.34 18.00 -3.60
N GLU A 45 -4.81 18.60 -2.54
CA GLU A 45 -5.60 19.06 -1.39
C GLU A 45 -6.76 20.02 -1.79
N ASN A 46 -6.57 20.80 -2.86
CA ASN A 46 -7.57 21.72 -3.39
C ASN A 46 -8.71 21.04 -4.18
N GLY A 47 -8.65 19.72 -4.35
CA GLY A 47 -9.61 18.93 -5.14
C GLY A 47 -9.27 18.77 -6.61
N ASP A 48 -8.22 19.45 -7.08
CA ASP A 48 -7.71 19.32 -8.45
C ASP A 48 -7.29 17.88 -8.73
N VAL A 49 -7.73 17.33 -9.86
CA VAL A 49 -7.38 15.96 -10.24
C VAL A 49 -5.95 15.95 -10.78
N VAL A 50 -5.05 15.28 -10.06
CA VAL A 50 -3.66 15.04 -10.48
C VAL A 50 -3.61 13.83 -11.41
N LYS A 51 -4.34 12.76 -11.06
CA LYS A 51 -4.39 11.53 -11.84
C LYS A 51 -5.77 10.88 -11.73
N GLU A 52 -6.41 10.63 -12.86
CA GLU A 52 -7.64 9.84 -12.93
C GLU A 52 -7.35 8.33 -12.87
N TYR A 53 -8.40 7.54 -12.62
CA TYR A 53 -8.36 6.08 -12.74
C TYR A 53 -7.77 5.62 -14.07
N GLY A 54 -7.02 4.52 -14.03
CA GLY A 54 -6.38 3.92 -15.20
C GLY A 54 -5.73 2.59 -14.82
N SER A 55 -4.72 2.18 -15.59
CA SER A 55 -3.99 0.93 -15.39
C SER A 55 -3.11 0.88 -14.12
N HIS A 56 -3.17 1.90 -13.25
CA HIS A 56 -2.39 1.97 -12.02
C HIS A 56 -3.20 1.46 -10.83
N THR A 57 -2.50 0.79 -9.91
CA THR A 57 -3.09 0.22 -8.70
C THR A 57 -2.25 0.55 -7.49
N LEU A 58 -2.94 0.76 -6.38
CA LEU A 58 -2.35 0.98 -5.07
C LEU A 58 -2.50 -0.31 -4.27
N HIS A 59 -1.45 -0.74 -3.58
CA HIS A 59 -1.50 -1.89 -2.68
C HIS A 59 -1.28 -1.43 -1.25
N THR A 60 -2.09 -1.95 -0.34
CA THR A 60 -1.84 -1.91 1.10
C THR A 60 -1.69 -3.33 1.62
N TYR A 61 -0.69 -3.60 2.46
CA TYR A 61 -0.42 -4.94 2.95
C TYR A 61 0.37 -4.95 4.27
N ASN A 62 0.30 -6.08 4.97
CA ASN A 62 0.97 -6.29 6.25
C ASN A 62 2.50 -6.28 6.13
N SER A 63 3.17 -5.96 7.24
CA SER A 63 4.62 -6.14 7.32
C SER A 63 4.99 -7.63 7.37
N ALA A 64 6.21 -7.97 6.93
CA ALA A 64 6.71 -9.34 6.99
C ALA A 64 6.81 -9.89 8.43
N ALA A 65 6.89 -9.00 9.42
CA ALA A 65 6.87 -9.34 10.84
C ALA A 65 5.44 -9.56 11.37
N ASN A 66 4.41 -9.25 10.57
CA ASN A 66 2.99 -9.33 10.92
C ASN A 66 2.65 -8.51 12.18
N VAL A 67 3.00 -7.22 12.16
CA VAL A 67 2.72 -6.29 13.26
C VAL A 67 1.42 -5.53 12.96
N GLU A 68 0.52 -5.45 13.95
CA GLU A 68 -0.82 -4.85 13.83
C GLU A 68 -0.81 -3.38 13.40
N ASP A 69 0.19 -2.62 13.84
CA ASP A 69 0.30 -1.20 13.57
C ASP A 69 1.29 -0.87 12.44
N GLU A 70 1.77 -1.86 11.68
CA GLU A 70 2.69 -1.63 10.55
C GLU A 70 2.02 -1.93 9.20
N LEU A 71 1.78 -0.88 8.41
CA LEU A 71 1.14 -0.98 7.10
C LEU A 71 2.08 -0.53 5.98
N TRP A 72 2.26 -1.37 4.97
CA TRP A 72 2.89 -0.95 3.72
C TRP A 72 1.87 -0.31 2.78
N LEU A 73 2.30 0.74 2.09
CA LEU A 73 1.63 1.32 0.94
C LEU A 73 2.58 1.24 -0.26
N ASP A 74 2.10 0.72 -1.38
CA ASP A 74 2.88 0.62 -2.62
C ASP A 74 2.06 1.07 -3.81
N ASP A 75 2.53 2.12 -4.46
CA ASP A 75 2.00 2.61 -5.74
C ASP A 75 2.71 1.87 -6.88
N VAL A 76 2.21 0.67 -7.24
CA VAL A 76 2.91 -0.30 -8.09
C VAL A 76 3.35 0.27 -9.44
N ASN A 77 2.53 1.14 -10.04
CA ASN A 77 2.79 1.71 -11.37
C ASN A 77 3.34 3.14 -11.32
N ASN A 78 3.89 3.54 -10.16
CA ASN A 78 4.68 4.74 -9.97
C ASN A 78 4.00 6.04 -10.43
N VAL A 79 2.71 6.22 -10.12
CA VAL A 79 2.04 7.52 -10.28
C VAL A 79 2.70 8.59 -9.41
N LEU A 80 2.96 8.25 -8.15
CA LEU A 80 3.69 9.04 -7.15
C LEU A 80 5.11 8.51 -6.92
N ASN A 81 5.41 7.29 -7.40
CA ASN A 81 6.68 6.60 -7.20
C ASN A 81 7.02 6.39 -5.70
N ILE A 82 6.04 5.93 -4.93
CA ILE A 82 6.22 5.64 -3.49
C ILE A 82 5.99 4.17 -3.15
N ARG A 83 6.85 3.62 -2.29
CA ARG A 83 6.59 2.43 -1.46
C ARG A 83 7.08 2.75 -0.05
N VAL A 84 6.15 2.90 0.88
CA VAL A 84 6.44 3.39 2.24
C VAL A 84 5.81 2.46 3.26
N LYS A 85 6.54 2.17 4.34
CA LYS A 85 6.01 1.51 5.53
C LYS A 85 5.60 2.57 6.55
N PHE A 86 4.40 2.45 7.09
CA PHE A 86 3.86 3.36 8.09
C PHE A 86 3.61 2.66 9.40
N ASP A 87 3.99 3.32 10.49
CA ASP A 87 3.47 3.02 11.81
C ASP A 87 2.14 3.77 12.00
N ILE A 88 1.04 3.03 12.09
CA ILE A 88 -0.32 3.58 12.12
C ILE A 88 -0.93 3.53 13.52
N SER A 89 -1.96 4.35 13.73
CA SER A 89 -2.82 4.31 14.91
C SER A 89 -4.26 4.54 14.50
N GLY A 90 -5.18 3.90 15.22
CA GLY A 90 -6.62 4.01 14.98
C GLY A 90 -7.23 2.69 14.53
N ASP A 91 -8.33 2.79 13.81
CA ASP A 91 -9.05 1.64 13.23
C ASP A 91 -9.19 1.85 11.71
N PRO A 92 -9.60 0.82 10.93
CA PRO A 92 -9.73 0.95 9.48
C PRO A 92 -10.61 2.10 9.03
N THR A 93 -11.60 2.54 9.81
CA THR A 93 -12.49 3.64 9.41
C THR A 93 -11.90 5.03 9.66
N ASN A 94 -10.83 5.13 10.47
CA ASN A 94 -10.12 6.35 10.78
C ASN A 94 -8.74 6.06 11.38
N PHE A 95 -7.74 5.89 10.52
CA PHE A 95 -6.35 5.68 10.92
C PHE A 95 -5.44 6.79 10.39
N LYS A 96 -4.25 6.91 10.98
CA LYS A 96 -3.20 7.86 10.58
C LYS A 96 -1.84 7.39 11.06
N SER A 97 -0.77 7.99 10.57
CA SER A 97 0.56 7.77 11.12
C SER A 97 0.63 8.21 12.59
N VAL A 98 1.33 7.44 13.43
CA VAL A 98 1.52 7.74 14.85
C VAL A 98 2.18 9.11 15.04
N ASP A 99 3.20 9.38 14.24
CA ASP A 99 3.89 10.67 14.14
C ASP A 99 3.78 11.16 12.68
N VAL A 100 3.45 12.45 12.52
CA VAL A 100 3.27 13.08 11.21
C VAL A 100 4.41 14.02 10.83
N SER A 101 5.45 14.12 11.66
CA SER A 101 6.65 14.90 11.40
C SER A 101 7.56 14.22 10.36
N GLU A 102 8.34 15.02 9.63
CA GLU A 102 9.31 14.51 8.64
C GLU A 102 10.35 13.56 9.26
N SER A 103 10.78 13.85 10.49
CA SER A 103 11.82 13.07 11.17
C SER A 103 11.38 11.65 11.52
N ALA A 104 10.08 11.40 11.64
CA ALA A 104 9.49 10.11 11.96
C ALA A 104 8.64 9.55 10.80
N ALA A 105 8.64 10.23 9.64
CA ALA A 105 7.92 9.79 8.46
C ALA A 105 8.50 8.49 7.91
N GLY A 106 7.64 7.67 7.31
CA GLY A 106 8.07 6.42 6.68
C GLY A 106 8.95 6.70 5.47
N GLU A 107 10.05 5.96 5.34
CA GLU A 107 10.98 6.08 4.22
C GLU A 107 10.42 5.42 2.96
N ASN A 108 10.62 6.08 1.83
CA ASN A 108 10.31 5.56 0.51
C ASN A 108 11.44 4.63 0.08
N VAL A 109 11.14 3.35 -0.08
CA VAL A 109 12.12 2.34 -0.49
C VAL A 109 12.20 2.17 -2.01
N LYS A 110 11.58 3.06 -2.79
CA LYS A 110 11.75 3.08 -4.25
C LYS A 110 12.98 3.87 -4.63
N ASP A 111 13.75 3.30 -5.55
CA ASP A 111 14.94 3.93 -6.08
C ASP A 111 14.60 5.23 -6.81
N TYR A 112 15.52 6.19 -6.71
CA TYR A 112 15.48 7.37 -7.54
C TYR A 112 15.96 7.01 -8.96
N PRO A 113 15.29 7.51 -10.02
CA PRO A 113 15.80 7.36 -11.37
C PRO A 113 17.15 8.08 -11.49
N ALA A 114 18.16 7.34 -11.93
CA ALA A 114 19.46 7.93 -12.22
C ALA A 114 19.34 9.01 -13.31
N PRO A 115 20.17 10.07 -13.25
CA PRO A 115 20.16 11.12 -14.27
C PRO A 115 20.39 10.53 -15.67
N ALA A 116 19.64 11.02 -16.67
CA ALA A 116 19.67 10.48 -18.03
C ALA A 116 21.02 10.70 -18.75
N ALA A 117 21.78 11.72 -18.33
CA ALA A 117 23.09 12.01 -18.88
C ALA A 117 24.14 11.07 -18.29
N THR A 118 25.04 10.55 -19.13
CA THR A 118 26.23 9.85 -18.65
C THR A 118 27.17 10.85 -17.95
N PRO A 119 27.66 10.56 -16.73
CA PRO A 119 28.53 11.49 -16.03
C PRO A 119 29.93 11.56 -16.66
N GLU A 120 30.53 12.74 -16.56
CA GLU A 120 31.96 12.95 -16.81
C GLU A 120 32.71 12.99 -15.46
N GLU A 121 34.03 12.95 -15.51
CA GLU A 121 34.87 13.05 -14.31
C GLU A 121 34.55 14.31 -13.50
N GLY A 122 34.17 14.12 -12.23
CA GLY A 122 33.85 15.22 -11.32
C GLY A 122 32.50 15.89 -11.58
N ALA A 123 31.62 15.26 -12.36
CA ALA A 123 30.28 15.77 -12.59
C ALA A 123 29.37 15.61 -11.36
N THR A 124 28.48 16.58 -11.19
CA THR A 124 27.38 16.55 -10.22
C THR A 124 26.07 16.79 -10.96
N ALA A 125 25.04 16.01 -10.64
CA ALA A 125 23.69 16.22 -11.11
C ALA A 125 22.76 16.40 -9.91
N VAL A 126 21.79 17.29 -10.05
CA VAL A 126 20.74 17.52 -9.05
C VAL A 126 19.41 17.30 -9.74
N GLU A 127 18.61 16.40 -9.19
CA GLU A 127 17.28 16.11 -9.67
C GLU A 127 16.27 16.47 -8.56
N ASP A 128 15.27 17.28 -8.90
CA ASP A 128 14.33 17.89 -7.95
C ASP A 128 13.01 17.09 -7.83
N ASN A 129 12.28 17.35 -6.74
CA ASN A 129 10.91 16.90 -6.49
C ASN A 129 10.74 15.38 -6.31
N PHE A 130 11.70 14.74 -5.63
CA PHE A 130 11.53 13.36 -5.18
C PHE A 130 10.83 13.30 -3.84
N PHE A 131 9.84 12.43 -3.73
CA PHE A 131 9.22 12.09 -2.46
C PHE A 131 10.03 10.98 -1.80
N ASN A 132 10.83 11.32 -0.79
CA ASN A 132 11.63 10.34 -0.06
C ASN A 132 10.94 9.84 1.21
N LYS A 133 10.00 10.59 1.75
CA LYS A 133 9.24 10.16 2.92
C LYS A 133 7.77 10.50 2.77
N ALA A 134 6.94 9.81 3.52
CA ALA A 134 5.52 10.13 3.60
C ALA A 134 4.96 9.90 5.00
N THR A 135 3.85 10.57 5.29
CA THR A 135 2.96 10.26 6.44
C THR A 135 1.51 10.18 5.99
N ILE A 136 0.72 9.37 6.68
CA ILE A 136 -0.74 9.31 6.53
C ILE A 136 -1.33 10.33 7.49
N LEU A 137 -1.92 11.41 6.94
CA LEU A 137 -2.63 12.42 7.73
C LEU A 137 -4.02 11.94 8.12
N GLU A 138 -4.68 11.21 7.21
CA GLU A 138 -6.01 10.62 7.41
C GLU A 138 -6.18 9.41 6.49
N GLY A 139 -6.65 8.29 7.01
CA GLY A 139 -6.86 7.05 6.29
C GLY A 139 -8.20 6.43 6.64
N LYS A 140 -8.90 5.91 5.64
CA LYS A 140 -10.16 5.17 5.80
C LYS A 140 -10.23 4.03 4.80
N VAL A 141 -10.58 2.85 5.28
CA VAL A 141 -11.02 1.69 4.53
C VAL A 141 -12.43 1.37 5.00
N LEU A 142 -13.40 1.48 4.08
CA LEU A 142 -14.82 1.34 4.41
C LEU A 142 -15.40 0.15 3.64
N LYS A 143 -15.83 -0.87 4.40
CA LYS A 143 -16.40 -2.10 3.83
C LYS A 143 -17.69 -1.82 3.05
N GLY A 144 -17.77 -2.29 1.81
CA GLY A 144 -18.94 -2.19 0.94
C GLY A 144 -19.41 -0.77 0.60
N ALA A 145 -18.58 0.25 0.85
CA ALA A 145 -18.95 1.66 0.64
C ALA A 145 -18.55 2.20 -0.75
N GLY A 146 -17.74 1.44 -1.51
CA GLY A 146 -17.37 1.72 -2.89
C GLY A 146 -18.32 1.06 -3.89
N VAL A 147 -18.20 1.46 -5.15
CA VAL A 147 -18.93 0.90 -6.28
C VAL A 147 -17.92 0.59 -7.38
N SER A 148 -17.85 -0.67 -7.82
CA SER A 148 -16.98 -1.08 -8.94
C SER A 148 -17.42 -0.39 -10.24
N LYS A 149 -16.60 -0.49 -11.30
CA LYS A 149 -16.92 0.09 -12.61
C LYS A 149 -18.21 -0.51 -13.20
N THR A 150 -18.48 -1.79 -12.93
CA THR A 150 -19.69 -2.49 -13.37
C THR A 150 -20.91 -2.28 -12.45
N GLY A 151 -20.73 -1.68 -11.28
CA GLY A 151 -21.80 -1.27 -10.39
C GLY A 151 -21.99 -2.13 -9.13
N ASP A 152 -21.08 -3.07 -8.86
CA ASP A 152 -21.15 -3.93 -7.68
C ASP A 152 -20.60 -3.23 -6.43
N PRO A 153 -21.17 -3.49 -5.24
CA PRO A 153 -20.65 -2.95 -3.99
C PRO A 153 -19.29 -3.56 -3.68
N VAL A 154 -18.30 -2.72 -3.41
CA VAL A 154 -16.93 -3.09 -3.07
C VAL A 154 -16.42 -2.22 -1.93
N ASP A 155 -15.30 -2.58 -1.32
CA ASP A 155 -14.69 -1.73 -0.30
C ASP A 155 -14.11 -0.45 -0.93
N SER A 156 -14.12 0.65 -0.18
CA SER A 156 -13.49 1.90 -0.61
C SER A 156 -12.31 2.26 0.26
N ILE A 157 -11.35 2.97 -0.34
CA ILE A 157 -10.18 3.51 0.34
C ILE A 157 -10.12 5.03 0.16
N TYR A 158 -9.72 5.70 1.22
CA TYR A 158 -9.36 7.11 1.26
C TYR A 158 -8.05 7.26 2.03
N LEU A 159 -7.08 7.95 1.46
CA LEU A 159 -5.83 8.31 2.13
C LEU A 159 -5.50 9.77 1.81
N LYS A 160 -5.27 10.57 2.85
CA LYS A 160 -4.64 11.88 2.74
C LYS A 160 -3.19 11.71 3.18
N LEU A 161 -2.26 11.91 2.27
CA LEU A 161 -0.83 11.78 2.53
C LEU A 161 -0.16 13.16 2.56
N ASN A 162 0.79 13.31 3.46
CA ASN A 162 1.83 14.32 3.31
C ASN A 162 3.06 13.65 2.68
N LEU A 163 3.53 14.18 1.56
CA LEU A 163 4.72 13.71 0.86
C LEU A 163 5.85 14.71 1.09
N PHE A 164 6.93 14.23 1.70
CA PHE A 164 8.10 15.04 2.01
C PHE A 164 9.03 15.07 0.80
N ALA A 165 9.18 16.25 0.22
CA ALA A 165 9.92 16.44 -1.00
C ALA A 165 11.33 16.96 -0.74
N GLY A 166 12.21 16.72 -1.70
CA GLY A 166 13.57 17.21 -1.68
C GLY A 166 14.23 17.05 -3.03
N GLU A 167 15.53 17.26 -3.04
CA GLU A 167 16.41 16.98 -4.17
C GLU A 167 17.23 15.73 -3.90
N VAL A 168 17.67 15.08 -4.99
CA VAL A 168 18.68 14.05 -4.94
C VAL A 168 19.90 14.56 -5.67
N VAL A 169 21.03 14.57 -4.96
CA VAL A 169 22.33 14.99 -5.50
C VAL A 169 23.13 13.76 -5.85
N TYR A 170 23.50 13.63 -7.12
CA TYR A 170 24.33 12.55 -7.64
C TYR A 170 25.74 13.05 -7.93
N ASN A 171 26.74 12.23 -7.60
CA ASN A 171 28.13 12.49 -7.93
C ASN A 171 28.68 11.42 -8.85
N SER A 172 29.53 11.82 -9.79
CA SER A 172 30.23 10.88 -10.66
C SER A 172 31.22 10.02 -9.86
N VAL A 173 31.19 8.71 -10.07
CA VAL A 173 32.13 7.73 -9.49
C VAL A 173 32.72 6.91 -10.64
N PHE A 174 34.03 6.66 -10.61
CA PHE A 174 34.68 5.81 -11.60
C PHE A 174 34.39 4.34 -11.31
N ASP A 175 33.87 3.61 -12.30
CA ASP A 175 33.64 2.18 -12.23
C ASP A 175 34.74 1.42 -12.97
N ASP A 176 35.58 0.72 -12.20
CA ASP A 176 36.70 -0.09 -12.71
C ASP A 176 36.24 -1.26 -13.60
N VAL A 177 34.98 -1.71 -13.48
CA VAL A 177 34.46 -2.85 -14.26
C VAL A 177 34.10 -2.44 -15.67
N THR A 178 33.45 -1.29 -15.80
CA THR A 178 33.02 -0.75 -17.10
C THR A 178 34.05 0.20 -17.71
N GLU A 179 35.10 0.57 -16.97
CA GLU A 179 36.09 1.59 -17.32
C GLU A 179 35.43 2.95 -17.68
N THR A 180 34.30 3.26 -17.05
CA THR A 180 33.52 4.49 -17.29
C THR A 180 33.06 5.14 -15.99
N TYR A 181 32.65 6.41 -16.07
CA TYR A 181 32.02 7.09 -14.93
C TYR A 181 30.53 6.74 -14.88
N VAL A 182 30.06 6.44 -13.67
CA VAL A 182 28.66 6.18 -13.34
C VAL A 182 28.19 7.12 -12.22
N TRP A 183 26.89 7.31 -12.07
CA TRP A 183 26.35 8.04 -10.92
C TRP A 183 26.39 7.16 -9.67
N ASP A 184 26.61 7.76 -8.50
CA ASP A 184 26.39 7.11 -7.21
C ASP A 184 24.89 6.86 -6.93
N GLU A 185 24.56 6.34 -5.75
CA GLU A 185 23.17 6.07 -5.35
C GLU A 185 22.35 7.36 -5.14
N GLY A 186 22.99 8.54 -5.18
CA GLY A 186 22.38 9.81 -4.88
C GLY A 186 22.21 10.05 -3.38
N THR A 187 22.32 11.30 -2.95
CA THR A 187 22.05 11.73 -1.57
C THR A 187 20.84 12.62 -1.54
N PHE A 188 19.84 12.25 -0.73
CA PHE A 188 18.63 13.05 -0.57
C PHE A 188 18.84 14.23 0.38
N SER A 189 18.39 15.41 -0.04
CA SER A 189 18.33 16.64 0.75
C SER A 189 16.89 17.12 0.84
N TYR A 190 16.34 17.18 2.06
CA TYR A 190 14.94 17.57 2.32
C TYR A 190 14.70 19.08 2.18
N TYR A 191 13.59 19.46 1.54
CA TYR A 191 13.13 20.85 1.41
C TYR A 191 11.65 21.01 1.77
N PRO A 192 11.31 21.62 2.92
CA PRO A 192 9.93 21.69 3.40
C PRO A 192 8.99 22.51 2.51
N GLU A 193 9.51 23.48 1.77
CA GLU A 193 8.71 24.34 0.87
C GLU A 193 8.16 23.57 -0.36
N SER A 194 8.69 22.38 -0.63
CA SER A 194 8.28 21.51 -1.75
C SER A 194 7.35 20.38 -1.33
N ASP A 195 6.99 20.29 -0.05
CA ASP A 195 6.10 19.24 0.45
C ASP A 195 4.74 19.30 -0.23
N SER A 196 4.17 18.12 -0.48
CA SER A 196 2.91 17.99 -1.21
C SER A 196 1.89 17.19 -0.42
N VAL A 197 0.70 17.75 -0.27
CA VAL A 197 -0.45 17.05 0.31
C VAL A 197 -1.33 16.53 -0.82
N VAL A 198 -1.47 15.20 -0.86
CA VAL A 198 -2.28 14.50 -1.86
C VAL A 198 -3.37 13.66 -1.21
N VAL A 199 -4.46 13.50 -1.94
CA VAL A 199 -5.59 12.67 -1.56
C VAL A 199 -5.73 11.54 -2.57
N LEU A 200 -5.56 10.30 -2.10
CA LEU A 200 -5.86 9.09 -2.84
C LEU A 200 -7.26 8.63 -2.46
N SER A 201 -8.08 8.36 -3.45
CA SER A 201 -9.39 7.75 -3.25
C SER A 201 -9.63 6.67 -4.28
N GLY A 202 -10.29 5.59 -3.87
CA GLY A 202 -10.37 4.41 -4.70
C GLY A 202 -11.35 3.35 -4.22
N THR A 203 -11.41 2.28 -4.99
CA THR A 203 -12.25 1.11 -4.76
C THR A 203 -11.43 -0.16 -4.86
N MET A 204 -11.84 -1.19 -4.13
CA MET A 204 -11.16 -2.48 -4.13
C MET A 204 -11.20 -3.13 -5.52
N TYR A 205 -10.07 -3.73 -5.91
CA TYR A 205 -9.91 -4.51 -7.12
C TYR A 205 -10.70 -5.82 -6.99
N THR A 206 -11.58 -6.09 -7.97
CA THR A 206 -12.47 -7.25 -7.94
C THR A 206 -11.87 -8.51 -8.57
N GLY A 207 -10.85 -8.37 -9.42
CA GLY A 207 -10.32 -9.47 -10.24
C GLY A 207 -11.07 -9.71 -11.54
N PHE A 208 -12.16 -8.98 -11.78
CA PHE A 208 -12.91 -9.07 -13.02
C PHE A 208 -12.39 -8.09 -14.07
N PRO A 209 -12.05 -8.53 -15.29
CA PRO A 209 -11.58 -7.66 -16.37
C PRO A 209 -12.53 -6.51 -16.70
N GLU A 210 -13.83 -6.70 -16.49
CA GLU A 210 -14.85 -5.70 -16.73
C GLU A 210 -14.74 -4.49 -15.79
N ASP A 211 -14.10 -4.68 -14.62
CA ASP A 211 -13.88 -3.64 -13.62
C ASP A 211 -12.53 -2.91 -13.76
N GLU A 212 -11.66 -3.35 -14.67
CA GLU A 212 -10.36 -2.71 -14.93
C GLU A 212 -10.51 -1.40 -15.72
N TYR A 213 -9.57 -0.47 -15.53
CA TYR A 213 -9.58 0.88 -16.15
C TYR A 213 -8.59 1.02 -17.30
#